data_AF-A0ABD4DZR0-F1
#
_entry.id   AF-A0ABD4DZR0-F1
#
_cell.length_a   1.000
_cell.length_b   1.000
_cell.length_c   1.000
_cell.angle_alpha   90.00
_cell.angle_beta   90.00
_cell.angle_gamma   90.00
#
_symmetry.space_group_name_H-M   'P 1'
#
loop_
_entity.id
_entity.type
_entity.pdbx_description
1 polymer ?
#
loop_
_entity_poly.entity_id
_entity_poly.type
_entity_poly.pdbx_seq_one_letter_code
_entity_poly.pdbx_strand_id
1 'polypeptide(L)' 'MTTCHEQDDRYAALTEKIAQLKREAEGLGLVCSFFFRAPRAASAPVAYVLIGESAEDVEQARAEKR' A
#
# COMPACT_ATOMS: atom_id res chain seq x y z
N MET A 1 -14.63 -20.53 -13.88
CA MET A 1 -14.86 -19.08 -14.08
C MET A 1 -15.06 -18.38 -12.72
N THR A 2 -14.27 -18.71 -11.69
CA THR A 2 -14.54 -18.29 -10.30
C THR A 2 -13.51 -17.28 -9.76
N THR A 3 -12.45 -17.00 -10.52
CA THR A 3 -11.25 -16.31 -10.02
C THR A 3 -11.34 -14.78 -10.01
N CYS A 4 -12.24 -14.16 -10.78
CA CYS A 4 -12.32 -12.70 -10.87
C CYS A 4 -12.97 -12.03 -9.66
N HIS A 5 -13.97 -12.68 -9.02
CA HIS A 5 -14.66 -12.12 -7.85
C HIS A 5 -13.79 -12.27 -6.58
N GLU A 6 -13.20 -13.44 -6.35
CA GLU A 6 -12.37 -13.69 -5.16
C GLU A 6 -11.12 -12.81 -5.09
N GLN A 7 -10.57 -12.38 -6.24
CA GLN A 7 -9.45 -11.45 -6.27
C GLN A 7 -9.86 -10.02 -5.87
N ASP A 8 -11.07 -9.61 -6.22
CA ASP A 8 -11.61 -8.29 -5.90
C ASP A 8 -11.93 -8.19 -4.39
N ASP A 9 -12.56 -9.23 -3.82
CA ASP A 9 -12.83 -9.34 -2.39
C ASP A 9 -11.53 -9.31 -1.55
N ARG A 10 -10.50 -10.05 -1.98
CA ARG A 10 -9.19 -10.05 -1.29
C ARG A 10 -8.51 -8.69 -1.37
N TYR A 11 -8.66 -7.98 -2.49
CA TYR A 11 -8.10 -6.65 -2.68
C TYR A 11 -8.83 -5.60 -1.81
N ALA A 12 -10.16 -5.66 -1.76
CA ALA A 12 -10.98 -4.82 -0.90
C ALA A 12 -10.61 -5.00 0.57
N ALA A 13 -10.56 -6.26 1.05
CA ALA A 13 -10.18 -6.56 2.43
C ALA A 13 -8.76 -6.11 2.78
N LEU A 14 -7.79 -6.25 1.86
CA LEU A 14 -6.43 -5.74 2.04
C LEU A 14 -6.41 -4.20 2.13
N THR A 15 -7.17 -3.54 1.27
CA THR A 15 -7.27 -2.07 1.22
C THR A 15 -7.85 -1.51 2.52
N GLU A 16 -8.92 -2.12 3.04
CA GLU A 16 -9.52 -1.70 4.30
C GLU A 16 -8.56 -1.82 5.49
N LYS A 17 -7.83 -2.94 5.58
CA LYS A 17 -6.83 -3.15 6.64
C LYS A 17 -5.71 -2.11 6.59
N ILE A 18 -5.24 -1.80 5.39
CA ILE A 18 -4.19 -0.78 5.19
C ILE A 18 -4.70 0.61 5.54
N ALA A 19 -5.95 0.93 5.18
CA ALA A 19 -6.57 2.20 5.54
C ALA A 19 -6.75 2.34 7.06
N GLN A 20 -6.97 1.25 7.79
CA GLN A 20 -7.00 1.28 9.25
C GLN A 20 -5.61 1.56 9.84
N LEU A 21 -4.60 0.79 9.43
CA LEU A 21 -3.21 0.99 9.85
C LEU A 21 -2.72 2.42 9.59
N LYS A 22 -3.11 2.99 8.44
CA LYS A 22 -2.85 4.39 8.12
C LYS A 22 -3.36 5.33 9.21
N ARG A 23 -4.66 5.25 9.51
CA ARG A 23 -5.31 6.15 10.46
C ARG A 23 -4.71 6.01 11.86
N GLU A 24 -4.36 4.78 12.25
CA GLU A 24 -3.70 4.52 13.53
C GLU A 24 -2.31 5.17 13.58
N ALA A 25 -1.49 5.01 12.54
CA ALA A 25 -0.18 5.63 12.47
C ALA A 25 -0.23 7.17 12.38
N GLU A 26 -1.16 7.72 11.59
CA GLU A 26 -1.42 9.17 11.54
C GLU A 26 -1.91 9.71 12.89
N GLY A 27 -2.72 8.93 13.63
CA GLY A 27 -3.15 9.24 14.99
C GLY A 27 -2.01 9.28 16.01
N LEU A 28 -0.90 8.60 15.73
CA LEU A 28 0.35 8.67 16.50
C LEU A 28 1.27 9.81 16.04
N GLY A 29 0.86 10.62 15.05
CA GLY A 29 1.64 11.72 14.49
C GLY A 29 2.64 11.30 13.41
N LEU A 30 2.53 10.08 12.87
CA LEU A 30 3.44 9.55 11.85
C LEU A 30 2.91 9.86 10.45
N VAL A 31 3.79 10.33 9.57
CA VAL A 31 3.49 10.49 8.14
C VAL A 31 3.50 9.12 7.47
N CYS A 32 2.51 8.86 6.62
CA CYS A 32 2.40 7.56 5.97
C CYS A 32 2.13 7.67 4.46
N SER A 33 2.76 6.79 3.69
CA SER A 33 2.60 6.69 2.23
C SER A 33 2.17 5.27 1.81
N PHE A 34 1.32 5.17 0.78
CA PHE A 34 0.63 3.92 0.41
C PHE A 34 0.71 3.67 -1.09
N PHE A 35 1.09 2.46 -1.47
CA PHE A 35 1.20 2.06 -2.87
C PHE A 35 0.54 0.71 -3.08
N PHE A 36 -0.30 0.60 -4.11
CA PHE A 36 -0.94 -0.65 -4.52
C PHE A 36 -0.42 -1.07 -5.89
N ARG A 37 -0.03 -2.34 -6.02
CA ARG A 37 0.33 -2.93 -7.31
C ARG A 37 -0.82 -3.83 -7.75
N ALA A 38 -1.42 -3.47 -8.88
CA ALA A 38 -2.53 -4.21 -9.45
C ALA A 38 -2.11 -5.66 -9.79
N PRO A 39 -3.00 -6.65 -9.57
CA PRO A 39 -2.71 -8.07 -9.74
C PRO A 39 -2.39 -8.49 -11.19
N ARG A 40 -2.50 -7.61 -12.19
CA ARG A 40 -2.02 -7.90 -13.55
C ARG A 40 -0.49 -8.07 -13.64
N ALA A 41 0.27 -7.56 -12.67
CA ALA A 41 1.74 -7.60 -12.66
C ALA A 41 2.35 -8.60 -11.65
N ALA A 42 1.54 -9.28 -10.82
CA ALA A 42 1.96 -10.25 -9.81
C ALA A 42 0.85 -11.28 -9.56
N SER A 43 1.17 -12.53 -9.21
CA SER A 43 0.18 -13.59 -8.98
C SER A 43 -0.84 -13.30 -7.85
N ALA A 44 -0.64 -12.24 -7.07
CA ALA A 44 -1.51 -11.75 -6.02
C ALA A 44 -1.42 -10.21 -5.91
N PRO A 45 -2.44 -9.54 -5.33
CA PRO A 45 -2.35 -8.11 -5.03
C PRO A 45 -1.23 -7.84 -4.03
N VAL A 46 -0.41 -6.84 -4.31
CA VAL A 46 0.69 -6.41 -3.44
C VAL A 46 0.43 -4.97 -3.01
N ALA A 47 0.56 -4.70 -1.73
CA ALA A 47 0.42 -3.36 -1.19
C ALA A 47 1.59 -3.03 -0.25
N TYR A 48 2.03 -1.78 -0.30
CA TYR A 48 3.13 -1.26 0.50
C TYR A 48 2.62 -0.12 1.37
N VAL A 49 2.99 -0.16 2.65
CA VAL A 49 2.75 0.91 3.62
C VAL A 49 4.11 1.37 4.11
N LEU A 50 4.39 2.65 3.95
CA LEU A 50 5.61 3.29 4.45
C LEU A 50 5.18 4.22 5.58
N ILE A 51 5.80 4.06 6.75
CA ILE A 51 5.49 4.80 7.98
C ILE A 51 6.74 5.58 8.38
N GLY A 52 6.57 6.87 8.64
CA GLY A 52 7.67 7.80 8.92
C GLY A 52 8.29 8.44 7.69
N GLU A 53 7.88 8.04 6.47
CA GLU A 53 8.33 8.62 5.22
C GLU A 53 7.15 9.12 4.38
N SER A 54 7.22 10.38 3.98
CA SER A 54 6.33 10.96 2.98
C SER A 54 6.65 10.42 1.58
N ALA A 55 5.74 10.63 0.62
CA ALA A 55 6.00 10.26 -0.76
C ALA A 55 7.23 11.01 -1.33
N GLU A 56 7.50 12.22 -0.84
CA GLU A 56 8.68 13.00 -1.22
C GLU A 56 9.97 12.39 -0.68
N ASP A 57 9.97 11.94 0.59
CA ASP A 57 11.13 11.24 1.19
C ASP A 57 11.48 9.96 0.41
N VAL A 58 10.45 9.22 -0.02
CA VAL A 58 10.61 7.99 -0.80
C VAL A 58 11.19 8.27 -2.19
N GLU A 59 10.75 9.33 -2.85
CA GLU A 59 11.29 9.73 -4.15
C GLU A 59 12.71 10.28 -4.03
N GLN A 60 13.02 10.99 -2.94
CA GLN A 60 14.37 11.45 -2.62
C GLN A 60 15.31 10.27 -2.36
N ALA A 61 14.93 9.30 -1.53
CA ALA A 61 15.70 8.10 -1.26
C ALA A 61 15.93 7.24 -2.53
N ARG A 62 14.97 7.24 -3.47
CA ARG A 62 15.15 6.60 -4.79
C ARG A 62 16.16 7.33 -5.67
N ALA A 63 16.19 8.66 -5.62
CA ALA A 63 17.13 9.47 -6.38
C ALA A 63 18.57 9.30 -5.87
N GLU A 64 18.78 9.18 -4.56
CA GLU A 64 20.10 8.99 -3.94
C GLU A 64 20.75 7.63 -4.25
N LYS A 65 19.96 6.63 -4.68
CA LYS A 65 20.47 5.30 -5.06
C LYS A 65 20.81 5.14 -6.54
N ARG A 66 20.60 6.15 -7.38
CA ARG A 66 21.04 6.16 -8.79
C ARG A 66 22.42 6.81 -8.94
#